data_AF-A0A661UG49-F1
#
_entry.id   AF-A0A661UG49-F1
#
_cell.length_a   1.000
_cell.length_b   1.000
_cell.length_c   1.000
_cell.angle_alpha   90.00
_cell.angle_beta   90.00
_cell.angle_gamma   90.00
#
_symmetry.space_group_name_H-M   'P 1'
#
loop_
_entity.id
_entity.type
_entity.pdbx_description
1 polymer ?
#
loop_
_entity_poly.entity_id
_entity_poly.type
_entity_poly.pdbx_seq_one_letter_code
_entity_poly.pdbx_strand_id
1 'polypeptide(L)'
;MKRVLFFILLVFAVTSIFSLVLIYEDFEGSTSFPDGWTQNSSYVQNNASNANSGTYYAGMNRADDWIQLPNQDKPGDLTVWVRTSSDPDNWIMAIQKNTGSDWQNVKLVTENGAGGEISNSYSQIEAQIRENQNNVQIRFILQSRSAGSC
;
A
#
# COMPACT_ATOMS: atom_id res chain seq x y z
N MET A 1 -33.09 -59.49 16.53
CA MET A 1 -32.27 -58.75 15.55
C MET A 1 -31.95 -57.36 16.13
N LYS A 2 -30.73 -57.14 16.65
CA LYS A 2 -30.30 -55.84 17.19
C LYS A 2 -29.77 -54.98 16.05
N ARG A 3 -30.42 -53.85 15.77
CA ARG A 3 -29.95 -52.87 14.77
C ARG A 3 -28.94 -51.95 15.45
N VAL A 4 -27.68 -52.00 15.00
CA VAL A 4 -26.62 -51.09 15.45
C VAL A 4 -26.70 -49.84 14.60
N LEU A 5 -26.91 -48.69 15.24
CA LEU A 5 -26.94 -47.39 14.59
C LEU A 5 -25.52 -46.80 14.65
N PHE A 6 -24.89 -46.58 13.49
CA PHE A 6 -23.61 -45.89 13.39
C PHE A 6 -23.86 -44.38 13.30
N PHE A 7 -23.35 -43.60 14.26
CA PHE A 7 -23.26 -42.15 14.17
C PHE A 7 -21.88 -41.79 13.58
N ILE A 8 -21.86 -41.19 12.38
CA ILE A 8 -20.65 -40.56 11.84
C ILE A 8 -20.65 -39.11 12.33
N LEU A 9 -19.77 -38.78 13.27
CA LEU A 9 -19.51 -37.42 13.70
C LEU A 9 -18.57 -36.74 12.69
N LEU A 10 -19.13 -35.88 11.84
CA LEU A 10 -18.37 -35.05 10.91
C LEU A 10 -17.90 -33.79 11.64
N VAL A 11 -16.62 -33.75 12.04
CA VAL A 11 -16.01 -32.57 12.65
C VAL A 11 -15.53 -31.63 11.54
N PHE A 12 -16.25 -30.55 11.28
CA PHE A 12 -15.74 -29.45 10.49
C PHE A 12 -14.80 -28.60 11.35
N ALA A 13 -13.49 -28.77 11.17
CA ALA A 13 -12.53 -27.80 11.68
C ALA A 13 -12.61 -26.53 10.81
N VAL A 14 -13.38 -25.54 11.24
CA VAL A 14 -13.33 -24.19 10.66
C VAL A 14 -12.06 -23.54 11.19
N THR A 15 -10.97 -23.62 10.45
CA THR A 15 -9.77 -22.84 10.74
C THR A 15 -10.09 -21.37 10.45
N SER A 16 -10.22 -20.57 11.51
CA SER A 16 -10.22 -19.11 11.37
C SER A 16 -8.85 -18.69 10.85
N ILE A 17 -8.82 -18.13 9.64
CA ILE A 17 -7.62 -17.54 9.05
C ILE A 17 -7.42 -16.17 9.72
N PHE A 18 -6.56 -16.11 10.73
CA PHE A 18 -6.09 -14.83 11.25
C PHE A 18 -5.21 -14.19 10.16
N SER A 19 -5.61 -13.02 9.65
CA SER A 19 -4.73 -12.19 8.84
C SER A 19 -3.75 -11.48 9.77
N LEU A 20 -2.46 -11.80 9.66
CA LEU A 20 -1.43 -11.10 10.40
C LEU A 20 -1.18 -9.74 9.73
N VAL A 21 -1.40 -8.65 10.46
CA VAL A 21 -0.97 -7.32 10.02
C VAL A 21 0.54 -7.23 10.23
N LEU A 22 1.30 -7.23 9.14
CA LEU A 22 2.77 -7.10 9.19
C LEU A 22 3.20 -5.66 9.45
N ILE A 23 2.46 -4.70 8.89
CA ILE A 23 2.72 -3.27 9.03
C ILE A 23 1.40 -2.50 9.01
N TYR A 24 1.32 -1.49 9.86
CA TYR A 24 0.28 -0.47 9.87
C TYR A 24 0.95 0.87 10.12
N GLU A 25 0.68 1.85 9.27
CA GLU A 25 1.27 3.17 9.34
C GLU A 25 0.25 4.22 8.92
N ASP A 26 -0.01 5.19 9.80
CA ASP A 26 -0.89 6.34 9.57
C ASP A 26 -0.12 7.67 9.56
N PHE A 27 1.19 7.63 9.77
CA PHE A 27 2.15 8.74 9.84
C PHE A 27 1.92 9.72 10.99
N GLU A 28 1.06 9.40 11.96
CA GLU A 28 0.73 10.32 13.04
C GLU A 28 1.91 10.54 14.01
N GLY A 29 2.02 11.77 14.52
CA GLY A 29 2.92 12.12 15.61
C GLY A 29 4.31 12.63 15.19
N SER A 30 4.67 12.62 13.90
CA SER A 30 5.97 13.13 13.45
C SER A 30 5.95 13.64 11.99
N THR A 31 6.77 14.65 11.68
CA THR A 31 7.07 15.06 10.29
C THR A 31 8.29 14.35 9.71
N SER A 32 8.79 13.32 10.39
CA SER A 32 9.82 12.41 9.88
C SER A 32 9.21 11.07 9.52
N PHE A 33 9.81 10.37 8.55
CA PHE A 33 9.41 9.00 8.27
C PHE A 33 9.64 8.10 9.50
N PRO A 34 8.76 7.12 9.75
CA PRO A 34 8.92 6.16 10.86
C PRO A 34 10.19 5.32 10.72
N ASP A 35 10.62 4.71 11.82
CA ASP A 35 11.83 3.88 11.84
C ASP A 35 11.76 2.74 10.79
N GLY A 36 12.87 2.55 10.08
CA GLY A 36 13.02 1.53 9.03
C GLY A 36 12.44 1.91 7.67
N TRP A 37 11.65 2.98 7.58
CA TRP A 37 11.24 3.54 6.29
C TRP A 37 12.40 4.30 5.65
N THR A 38 12.48 4.23 4.32
CA THR A 38 13.45 5.02 3.54
C THR A 38 12.75 5.73 2.40
N GLN A 39 13.38 6.75 1.83
CA GLN A 39 12.74 7.59 0.81
C GLN A 39 13.77 8.25 -0.10
N ASN A 40 13.29 8.74 -1.25
CA ASN A 40 14.00 9.68 -2.11
C ASN A 40 13.13 10.92 -2.37
N SER A 41 13.61 12.08 -1.94
CA SER A 41 12.97 13.39 -2.09
C SER A 41 11.47 13.44 -1.73
N SER A 42 11.03 12.54 -0.85
CA SER A 42 9.66 12.45 -0.33
C SER A 42 9.60 13.00 1.10
N TYR A 43 8.39 13.24 1.62
CA TYR A 43 8.20 13.92 2.90
C TYR A 43 7.03 13.36 3.70
N VAL A 44 7.04 13.64 5.01
CA VAL A 44 5.87 13.54 5.89
C VAL A 44 5.52 14.95 6.36
N GLN A 45 4.24 15.30 6.29
CA GLN A 45 3.77 16.65 6.62
C GLN A 45 2.56 16.63 7.55
N ASN A 46 2.51 17.59 8.47
CA ASN A 46 1.37 17.89 9.32
C ASN A 46 0.43 18.86 8.58
N ASN A 47 -0.65 18.34 7.99
CA ASN A 47 -1.78 19.15 7.56
C ASN A 47 -3.06 18.28 7.48
N ALA A 48 -3.94 18.46 8.46
CA ALA A 48 -5.21 17.72 8.56
C ALA A 48 -6.16 17.93 7.39
N SER A 49 -6.09 19.07 6.66
CA SER A 49 -6.91 19.25 5.45
C SER A 49 -6.49 18.34 4.31
N ASN A 50 -5.28 17.78 4.40
CA ASN A 50 -4.68 16.98 3.37
C ASN A 50 -4.61 15.48 3.70
N ALA A 51 -4.67 15.11 4.98
CA ALA A 51 -4.60 13.74 5.44
C ALA A 51 -5.92 12.97 5.21
N ASN A 52 -5.83 11.65 5.03
CA ASN A 52 -7.03 10.79 4.91
C ASN A 52 -7.77 10.68 6.24
N SER A 53 -7.00 10.64 7.32
CA SER A 53 -7.45 10.60 8.70
C SER A 53 -6.39 11.30 9.55
N GLY A 54 -6.78 11.84 10.70
CA GLY A 54 -5.82 12.49 11.60
C GLY A 54 -5.29 13.81 11.02
N THR A 55 -3.97 13.98 11.12
CA THR A 55 -3.28 15.24 10.82
C THR A 55 -2.10 15.06 9.86
N TYR A 56 -1.48 13.89 9.81
CA TYR A 56 -0.23 13.65 9.10
C TYR A 56 -0.45 12.79 7.84
N TYR A 57 0.43 12.97 6.86
CA TYR A 57 0.47 12.16 5.64
C TYR A 57 1.86 12.19 5.03
N ALA A 58 2.16 11.16 4.24
CA ALA A 58 3.35 11.14 3.40
C ALA A 58 3.04 11.59 1.96
N GLY A 59 4.01 12.23 1.30
CA GLY A 59 3.84 12.77 -0.04
C GLY A 59 5.10 12.70 -0.91
N MET A 60 4.87 12.74 -2.22
CA MET A 60 5.88 12.75 -3.29
C MET A 60 5.56 13.94 -4.22
N ASN A 61 6.58 14.69 -4.64
CA ASN A 61 6.40 15.94 -5.40
C ASN A 61 7.00 15.89 -6.81
N ARG A 62 7.77 14.88 -7.17
CA ARG A 62 8.45 14.80 -8.48
C ARG A 62 8.43 13.38 -9.01
N ALA A 63 8.54 13.26 -10.34
CA ALA A 63 8.84 11.97 -10.95
C ALA A 63 10.14 11.42 -10.33
N ASP A 64 10.17 10.11 -10.15
CA ASP A 64 11.23 9.33 -9.48
C ASP A 64 11.36 9.54 -7.96
N ASP A 65 10.48 10.34 -7.33
CA ASP A 65 10.32 10.32 -5.88
C ASP A 65 9.74 8.96 -5.46
N TRP A 66 10.21 8.43 -4.33
CA TRP A 66 9.71 7.17 -3.80
C TRP A 66 9.76 7.11 -2.28
N ILE A 67 8.87 6.28 -1.73
CA ILE A 67 8.78 5.93 -0.30
C ILE A 67 8.85 4.41 -0.21
N GLN A 68 9.76 3.88 0.61
CA GLN A 68 9.96 2.46 0.81
C GLN A 68 9.66 2.07 2.26
N LEU A 69 8.89 1.01 2.42
CA LEU A 69 8.60 0.38 3.70
C LEU A 69 9.88 -0.27 4.29
N PRO A 70 9.91 -0.56 5.60
CA PRO A 70 10.81 -1.55 6.15
C PRO A 70 10.67 -2.87 5.40
N ASN A 71 11.74 -3.67 5.33
CA ASN A 71 11.69 -4.97 4.65
C ASN A 71 10.65 -5.88 5.31
N GLN A 72 9.86 -6.56 4.48
CA GLN A 72 8.76 -7.41 4.92
C GLN A 72 9.08 -8.87 4.73
N ASP A 73 8.75 -9.69 5.73
CA ASP A 73 8.85 -11.14 5.63
C ASP A 73 7.52 -11.74 5.20
N LYS A 74 7.53 -12.41 4.04
CA LYS A 74 6.37 -13.10 3.45
C LYS A 74 5.12 -12.20 3.34
N PRO A 75 5.23 -11.01 2.72
CA PRO A 75 4.12 -10.07 2.63
C PRO A 75 2.93 -10.64 1.84
N GLY A 76 1.73 -10.37 2.35
CA GLY A 76 0.45 -10.71 1.71
C GLY A 76 -0.06 -9.58 0.81
N ASP A 77 -1.28 -9.15 1.08
CA ASP A 77 -1.90 -8.02 0.38
C ASP A 77 -1.58 -6.71 1.09
N LEU A 78 -1.34 -5.66 0.32
CA LEU A 78 -1.09 -4.30 0.78
C LEU A 78 -2.29 -3.42 0.43
N THR A 79 -2.76 -2.65 1.40
CA THR A 79 -3.82 -1.66 1.21
C THR A 79 -3.30 -0.28 1.57
N VAL A 80 -3.50 0.71 0.71
CA VAL A 80 -3.04 2.09 0.90
C VAL A 80 -4.10 3.10 0.47
N TRP A 81 -4.21 4.21 1.19
CA TRP A 81 -5.06 5.33 0.80
C TRP A 81 -4.25 6.38 0.05
N VAL A 82 -4.67 6.71 -1.17
CA VAL A 82 -3.93 7.61 -2.06
C VAL A 82 -4.86 8.65 -2.64
N ARG A 83 -4.35 9.88 -2.78
CA ARG A 83 -4.96 10.95 -3.57
C ARG A 83 -3.89 11.78 -4.25
N THR A 84 -4.25 12.49 -5.30
CA THR A 84 -3.46 13.58 -5.86
C THR A 84 -3.76 14.89 -5.11
N SER A 85 -2.82 15.85 -5.12
CA SER A 85 -3.02 17.15 -4.44
C SER A 85 -4.03 18.05 -5.15
N SER A 86 -4.19 17.85 -6.46
CA SER A 86 -5.12 18.55 -7.35
C SER A 86 -5.72 17.52 -8.31
N ASP A 87 -6.44 17.93 -9.36
CA ASP A 87 -6.78 17.06 -10.51
C ASP A 87 -5.85 17.33 -11.71
N PRO A 88 -4.60 16.83 -11.69
CA PRO A 88 -3.59 17.07 -12.71
C PRO A 88 -3.53 15.96 -13.75
N ASP A 89 -3.59 16.29 -15.03
CA ASP A 89 -3.38 15.32 -16.11
C ASP A 89 -2.11 14.47 -15.88
N ASN A 90 -2.23 13.14 -15.95
CA ASN A 90 -1.11 12.18 -16.06
C ASN A 90 -0.24 12.04 -14.79
N TRP A 91 -0.80 11.38 -13.79
CA TRP A 91 -0.04 10.79 -12.68
C TRP A 91 -0.01 9.29 -12.79
N ILE A 92 1.19 8.72 -12.64
CA ILE A 92 1.37 7.27 -12.55
C ILE A 92 2.21 7.00 -11.31
N MET A 93 1.58 6.46 -10.28
CA MET A 93 2.28 5.86 -9.15
C MET A 93 2.36 4.36 -9.36
N ALA A 94 3.55 3.77 -9.16
CA ALA A 94 3.71 2.33 -9.11
C ALA A 94 3.93 1.86 -7.67
N ILE A 95 3.23 0.80 -7.29
CA ILE A 95 3.59 -0.04 -6.15
C ILE A 95 4.54 -1.09 -6.69
N GLN A 96 5.76 -1.12 -6.17
CA GLN A 96 6.81 -2.02 -6.62
C GLN A 96 7.30 -2.92 -5.50
N LYS A 97 7.78 -4.10 -5.88
CA LYS A 97 8.50 -5.00 -4.99
C LYS A 97 9.89 -5.33 -5.53
N ASN A 98 10.82 -5.65 -4.63
CA ASN A 98 12.12 -6.21 -4.96
C ASN A 98 12.44 -7.37 -4.02
N THR A 99 12.87 -8.49 -4.61
CA THR A 99 13.17 -9.76 -3.94
C THR A 99 14.65 -10.17 -4.08
N GLY A 100 15.50 -9.29 -4.62
CA GLY A 100 16.96 -9.48 -4.64
C GLY A 100 17.66 -9.14 -5.96
N SER A 101 16.94 -8.79 -7.03
CA SER A 101 17.54 -8.41 -8.32
C SER A 101 17.14 -7.01 -8.75
N ASP A 102 15.86 -6.82 -9.06
CA ASP A 102 15.31 -5.60 -9.64
C ASP A 102 13.94 -5.27 -9.06
N TRP A 103 13.56 -3.99 -9.17
CA TRP A 103 12.22 -3.54 -8.84
C TRP A 103 11.21 -3.95 -9.91
N GLN A 104 10.12 -4.57 -9.48
CA GLN A 104 9.02 -5.00 -10.34
C GLN A 104 7.74 -4.26 -9.97
N ASN A 105 7.02 -3.75 -10.98
CA ASN A 105 5.69 -3.19 -10.78
C ASN A 105 4.72 -4.30 -10.36
N VAL A 106 4.11 -4.15 -9.18
CA VAL A 106 2.99 -4.97 -8.72
C VAL A 106 1.67 -4.38 -9.19
N LYS A 107 1.55 -3.05 -9.09
CA LYS A 107 0.33 -2.30 -9.44
C LYS A 107 0.73 -0.93 -9.95
N LEU A 108 0.11 -0.51 -11.04
CA LEU A 108 0.11 0.89 -11.48
C LEU A 108 -1.19 1.53 -11.01
N VAL A 109 -1.09 2.75 -10.51
CA VAL A 109 -2.20 3.57 -10.02
C VAL A 109 -2.15 4.86 -10.82
N THR A 110 -3.17 5.12 -11.62
CA THR A 110 -3.15 6.20 -12.60
C THR A 110 -4.25 7.22 -12.38
N GLU A 111 -3.93 8.47 -12.69
CA GLU A 111 -4.84 9.58 -12.96
C GLU A 111 -4.47 10.09 -14.36
N ASN A 112 -5.44 10.33 -15.25
CA ASN A 112 -5.17 10.73 -16.64
C ASN A 112 -5.88 12.02 -17.13
N GLY A 113 -6.32 12.89 -16.23
CA GLY A 113 -7.01 14.15 -16.54
C GLY A 113 -8.49 13.99 -16.92
N ALA A 114 -8.92 12.77 -17.24
CA ALA A 114 -10.32 12.40 -17.45
C ALA A 114 -10.83 11.45 -16.36
N GLY A 115 -10.07 11.29 -15.28
CA GLY A 115 -10.30 10.33 -14.20
C GLY A 115 -9.24 9.24 -14.11
N GLY A 116 -9.43 8.28 -13.22
CA GLY A 116 -8.46 7.22 -12.96
C GLY A 116 -8.82 6.41 -11.73
N GLU A 117 -7.84 5.64 -11.23
CA GLU A 117 -7.97 4.92 -9.95
C GLU A 117 -7.90 5.88 -8.75
N ILE A 118 -7.25 7.03 -8.94
CA ILE A 118 -7.09 8.09 -7.94
C ILE A 118 -7.49 9.43 -8.54
N SER A 119 -7.80 10.40 -7.68
CA SER A 119 -8.09 11.79 -8.02
C SER A 119 -7.71 12.68 -6.82
N ASN A 120 -8.19 13.93 -6.80
CA ASN A 120 -8.02 14.84 -5.64
C ASN A 120 -8.76 14.39 -4.35
N SER A 121 -9.47 13.26 -4.41
CA SER A 121 -10.12 12.57 -3.29
C SER A 121 -9.41 11.25 -2.99
N TYR A 122 -9.44 10.83 -1.73
CA TYR A 122 -8.82 9.57 -1.31
C TYR A 122 -9.53 8.35 -1.90
N SER A 123 -8.74 7.51 -2.57
CA SER A 123 -9.12 6.16 -2.99
C SER A 123 -8.31 5.13 -2.22
N GLN A 124 -8.94 4.02 -1.85
CA GLN A 124 -8.24 2.86 -1.33
C GLN A 124 -7.73 2.02 -2.49
N ILE A 125 -6.43 1.73 -2.48
CA ILE A 125 -5.75 0.90 -3.47
C ILE A 125 -5.29 -0.39 -2.80
N GLU A 126 -5.58 -1.52 -3.45
CA GLU A 126 -5.11 -2.83 -3.04
C GLU A 126 -4.05 -3.35 -4.03
N ALA A 127 -2.97 -3.92 -3.49
CA ALA A 127 -1.91 -4.56 -4.25
C ALA A 127 -1.56 -5.93 -3.67
N GLN A 128 -1.55 -6.94 -4.53
CA GLN A 128 -1.23 -8.32 -4.15
C GLN A 128 0.28 -8.53 -4.21
N ILE A 129 1.00 -8.28 -3.11
CA ILE A 129 2.46 -8.49 -3.07
C ILE A 129 2.75 -10.00 -3.09
N ARG A 130 2.11 -10.75 -2.16
CA ARG A 130 2.02 -12.21 -2.06
C ARG A 130 3.35 -12.94 -2.31
N GLU A 131 4.35 -12.59 -1.51
CA GLU A 131 5.65 -13.24 -1.55
C GLU A 131 5.78 -14.32 -0.47
N ASN A 132 6.52 -15.39 -0.78
CA ASN A 132 6.79 -16.49 0.15
C ASN A 132 8.18 -16.43 0.80
N GLN A 133 8.97 -15.41 0.45
CA GLN A 133 10.32 -15.19 0.93
C GLN A 133 10.39 -14.07 1.97
N ASN A 134 11.51 -14.07 2.70
CA ASN A 134 11.84 -13.03 3.66
C ASN A 134 12.55 -11.86 2.97
N ASN A 135 12.65 -10.73 3.67
CA ASN A 135 13.41 -9.57 3.23
C ASN A 135 12.91 -8.95 1.90
N VAL A 136 11.60 -8.94 1.68
CA VAL A 136 10.97 -8.33 0.51
C VAL A 136 10.92 -6.82 0.70
N GLN A 137 11.46 -6.07 -0.25
CA GLN A 137 11.38 -4.62 -0.26
C GLN A 137 10.14 -4.18 -1.01
N ILE A 138 9.40 -3.21 -0.48
CA ILE A 138 8.18 -2.68 -1.09
C ILE A 138 8.31 -1.16 -1.12
N ARG A 139 8.05 -0.54 -2.27
CA ARG A 139 8.02 0.92 -2.40
C ARG A 139 6.84 1.41 -3.22
N PHE A 140 6.48 2.66 -2.95
CA PHE A 140 5.67 3.50 -3.82
C PHE A 140 6.63 4.41 -4.59
N ILE A 141 6.50 4.49 -5.91
CA ILE A 141 7.29 5.41 -6.74
C ILE A 141 6.38 6.18 -7.66
N LEU A 142 6.61 7.48 -7.77
CA LEU A 142 5.92 8.32 -8.75
C LEU A 142 6.67 8.23 -10.09
N GLN A 143 6.17 7.44 -11.04
CA GLN A 143 6.81 7.23 -12.35
C GLN A 143 6.59 8.39 -13.31
N SER A 144 5.41 8.98 -13.28
CA SER A 144 5.12 10.19 -14.04
C SER A 144 4.28 11.16 -13.22
N ARG A 145 4.56 12.44 -13.45
CA ARG A 145 3.81 13.58 -12.97
C ARG A 145 3.87 14.63 -14.07
N SER A 146 2.77 14.92 -14.75
CA SER A 146 2.74 16.17 -15.51
C SER A 146 2.64 17.35 -14.52
N ALA A 147 3.37 18.42 -14.82
CA ALA A 147 3.50 19.60 -13.97
C ALA A 147 2.22 20.48 -13.94
N GLY A 148 1.03 19.87 -13.98
CA GLY A 148 -0.23 20.52 -13.65
C GLY A 148 -0.32 20.87 -12.15
N SER A 149 0.67 21.60 -11.64
CA SER A 149 0.59 22.29 -10.36
C SER A 149 -0.25 23.54 -10.55
N CYS A 150 -1.43 23.56 -9.94
CA CYS A 150 -1.98 24.82 -9.45
C CYS A 150 -1.25 25.21 -8.15
#